data_AF-A0AAV1LKG9-F1
#
_entry.id   AF-A0AAV1LKG9-F1
#
_cell.length_a   1.000
_cell.length_b   1.000
_cell.length_c   1.000
_cell.angle_alpha   90.00
_cell.angle_beta   90.00
_cell.angle_gamma   90.00
#
_symmetry.space_group_name_H-M   'P 1'
#
loop_
_entity.id
_entity.type
_entity.pdbx_description
1 polymer ?
#
loop_
_entity_poly.entity_id
_entity_poly.type
_entity_poly.pdbx_seq_one_letter_code
_entity_poly.pdbx_strand_id
1 'polypeptide(L)'
;MISLLTRKLQVRSENENEIMIDMKNSLYDTLNTRFSYIKRQTSLMPATILDPRFKSKYLNSDELDLAMSEIISFLTDYDNNSALFRGTDNVSSVSTAPLVLSTSTSNIPQDKESLWDSHDNNPNQMDSAGSEDQKSVLKEKIESYLSEPLLQRNADIYCNWNSSPYPTLRKAVLKYLSAPPTSVPSEQLFSAAGQIYADRRNNLLGENVEKLLFSAHNMRLFNYEY
;
A
#
# COMPACT_ATOMS: atom_id res chain seq x y z
N MET A 1 -16.26 -8.42 -1.00
CA MET A 1 -17.32 -8.93 -0.10
C MET A 1 -18.72 -8.67 -0.67
N ILE A 2 -19.04 -7.44 -1.10
CA ILE A 2 -20.32 -7.08 -1.75
C ILE A 2 -20.61 -8.01 -2.93
N SER A 3 -19.68 -8.16 -3.88
CA SER A 3 -19.84 -9.05 -5.04
C SER A 3 -20.15 -10.51 -4.66
N LEU A 4 -19.60 -11.00 -3.54
CA LEU A 4 -19.90 -12.33 -3.02
C LEU A 4 -21.33 -12.44 -2.46
N LEU A 5 -21.79 -11.42 -1.73
CA LEU A 5 -23.16 -11.35 -1.20
C LEU A 5 -24.18 -11.21 -2.32
N THR A 6 -23.94 -10.31 -3.27
CA THR A 6 -24.74 -10.14 -4.49
C THR A 6 -24.88 -11.46 -5.26
N ARG A 7 -23.78 -12.20 -5.45
CA ARG A 7 -23.81 -13.52 -6.11
C ARG A 7 -24.57 -14.59 -5.33
N LYS A 8 -24.60 -14.48 -3.99
CA LYS A 8 -25.35 -15.41 -3.14
C LYS A 8 -26.85 -15.08 -3.09
N LEU A 9 -27.22 -13.82 -3.32
CA LEU A 9 -28.61 -13.36 -3.38
C LEU A 9 -29.27 -13.59 -4.73
N GLN A 10 -28.52 -13.95 -5.79
CA GLN A 10 -29.11 -14.37 -7.07
C GLN A 10 -30.01 -15.60 -6.89
N VAL A 11 -31.19 -15.56 -7.51
CA VAL A 11 -32.17 -16.65 -7.56
C VAL A 11 -31.51 -17.86 -8.21
N ARG A 12 -31.55 -19.02 -7.53
CA ARG A 12 -30.79 -20.22 -7.95
C ARG A 12 -31.68 -21.33 -8.49
N SER A 13 -32.99 -21.25 -8.32
CA SER A 13 -33.94 -22.21 -8.90
C SER A 13 -35.26 -21.54 -9.28
N GLU A 14 -35.88 -22.03 -10.36
CA GLU A 14 -37.22 -21.61 -10.81
C GLU A 14 -38.34 -21.97 -9.80
N ASN A 15 -38.07 -22.85 -8.84
CA ASN A 15 -39.00 -23.27 -7.78
C ASN A 15 -38.87 -22.48 -6.46
N GLU A 16 -38.24 -21.29 -6.47
CA GLU A 16 -38.16 -20.47 -5.26
C GLU A 16 -39.54 -19.87 -4.92
N ASN A 17 -39.95 -20.00 -3.66
CA ASN A 17 -41.18 -19.39 -3.16
C ASN A 17 -41.16 -17.87 -3.40
N GLU A 18 -42.29 -17.31 -3.83
CA GLU A 18 -42.45 -15.89 -4.14
C GLU A 18 -41.98 -14.98 -2.98
N ILE A 19 -42.30 -15.34 -1.74
CA ILE A 19 -41.86 -14.64 -0.52
C ILE A 19 -40.31 -14.63 -0.39
N MET A 20 -39.64 -15.72 -0.77
CA MET A 20 -38.18 -15.81 -0.71
C MET A 20 -37.52 -14.90 -1.75
N ILE A 21 -38.13 -14.80 -2.94
CA ILE A 21 -37.67 -13.92 -4.01
C ILE A 21 -37.80 -12.46 -3.57
N ASP A 22 -38.94 -12.08 -3.00
CA ASP A 22 -39.15 -10.73 -2.45
C ASP A 22 -38.17 -10.38 -1.33
N MET A 23 -37.91 -11.30 -0.40
CA MET A 23 -36.90 -11.10 0.64
C MET A 23 -35.49 -10.92 0.06
N LYS A 24 -35.12 -11.72 -0.95
CA LYS A 24 -33.81 -11.59 -1.62
C LYS A 24 -33.68 -10.27 -2.36
N ASN A 25 -34.72 -9.83 -3.05
CA ASN A 25 -34.73 -8.54 -3.76
C ASN A 25 -34.64 -7.38 -2.78
N SER A 26 -35.42 -7.41 -1.70
CA SER A 26 -35.35 -6.39 -0.64
C SER A 26 -33.95 -6.29 -0.01
N LEU A 27 -33.31 -7.43 0.27
CA LEU A 27 -31.93 -7.48 0.77
C LEU A 27 -30.93 -6.96 -0.27
N TYR A 28 -31.10 -7.35 -1.53
CA TYR A 28 -30.25 -6.92 -2.64
C TYR A 28 -30.29 -5.40 -2.82
N ASP A 29 -31.50 -4.83 -2.83
CA ASP A 29 -31.72 -3.40 -2.95
C ASP A 29 -31.13 -2.64 -1.76
N THR A 30 -31.42 -3.10 -0.54
CA THR A 30 -30.86 -2.49 0.68
C THR A 30 -29.33 -2.49 0.66
N LEU A 31 -28.72 -3.61 0.25
CA LEU A 31 -27.27 -3.75 0.14
C LEU A 31 -26.72 -2.76 -0.89
N ASN A 32 -27.31 -2.68 -2.08
CA ASN A 32 -26.87 -1.76 -3.12
C ASN A 32 -27.07 -0.30 -2.73
N THR A 33 -28.18 0.07 -2.10
CA THR A 33 -28.42 1.43 -1.61
C THR A 33 -27.35 1.81 -0.58
N ARG A 34 -27.16 0.96 0.45
CA ARG A 34 -26.23 1.23 1.55
C ARG A 34 -24.79 1.23 1.11
N PHE A 35 -24.38 0.33 0.20
CA PHE A 35 -22.98 0.19 -0.21
C PHE A 35 -22.67 0.79 -1.58
N SER A 36 -23.59 1.55 -2.18
CA SER A 36 -23.36 2.23 -3.47
C SER A 36 -22.12 3.14 -3.45
N TYR A 37 -21.79 3.73 -2.30
CA TYR A 37 -20.65 4.62 -2.14
C TYR A 37 -19.30 3.89 -2.21
N ILE A 38 -19.25 2.60 -1.83
CA ILE A 38 -17.99 1.83 -1.81
C ILE A 38 -17.44 1.70 -3.23
N LYS A 39 -18.32 1.48 -4.21
CA LYS A 39 -17.93 1.43 -5.63
C LYS A 39 -17.44 2.78 -6.17
N ARG A 40 -17.80 3.90 -5.53
CA ARG A 40 -17.34 5.24 -5.92
C ARG A 40 -15.96 5.59 -5.36
N GLN A 41 -15.47 4.85 -4.37
CA GLN A 41 -14.19 5.13 -3.75
C GLN A 41 -13.06 4.43 -4.52
N THR A 42 -12.40 5.18 -5.40
CA THR A 42 -11.36 4.68 -6.30
C THR A 42 -10.20 4.01 -5.56
N SER A 43 -9.84 4.48 -4.36
CA SER A 43 -8.74 3.91 -3.56
C SER A 43 -8.99 2.50 -3.02
N LEU A 44 -10.25 2.02 -2.99
CA LEU A 44 -10.58 0.68 -2.48
C LEU A 44 -10.27 -0.42 -3.49
N MET A 45 -10.28 -0.11 -4.79
CA MET A 45 -10.01 -1.11 -5.82
C MET A 45 -8.52 -1.50 -5.86
N PRO A 46 -7.55 -0.55 -5.86
CA PRO A 46 -6.14 -0.84 -5.66
C PRO A 46 -5.86 -1.62 -4.38
N ALA A 47 -6.49 -1.22 -3.26
CA ALA A 47 -6.35 -1.94 -1.99
C ALA A 47 -6.79 -3.41 -2.11
N THR A 48 -7.88 -3.67 -2.83
CA THR A 48 -8.39 -5.04 -3.03
C THR A 48 -7.45 -5.89 -3.88
N ILE A 49 -6.86 -5.30 -4.94
CA ILE A 49 -5.90 -6.00 -5.81
C ILE A 49 -4.60 -6.29 -5.07
N LEU A 50 -4.08 -5.30 -4.34
CA LEU A 50 -2.83 -5.40 -3.59
C LEU A 50 -2.94 -6.28 -2.34
N ASP A 51 -4.13 -6.71 -1.94
CA ASP A 51 -4.29 -7.74 -0.91
C ASP A 51 -4.12 -9.15 -1.53
N PRO A 52 -3.06 -9.90 -1.18
CA PRO A 52 -2.77 -11.22 -1.76
C PRO A 52 -3.86 -12.26 -1.51
N ARG A 53 -4.77 -12.02 -0.55
CA ARG A 53 -5.88 -12.91 -0.21
C ARG A 53 -7.07 -12.75 -1.16
N PHE A 54 -7.19 -11.59 -1.83
CA PHE A 54 -8.34 -11.25 -2.66
C PHE A 54 -7.97 -11.10 -4.15
N LYS A 55 -6.91 -10.34 -4.47
CA LYS A 55 -6.47 -10.06 -5.84
C LYS A 55 -7.65 -9.66 -6.76
N SER A 56 -7.73 -10.24 -7.96
CA SER A 56 -8.76 -9.98 -8.97
C SER A 56 -10.09 -10.72 -8.72
N LYS A 57 -10.18 -11.61 -7.73
CA LYS A 57 -11.31 -12.56 -7.58
C LYS A 57 -12.70 -11.91 -7.45
N TYR A 58 -12.75 -10.68 -6.95
CA TYR A 58 -14.01 -10.01 -6.58
C TYR A 58 -14.31 -8.76 -7.41
N LEU A 59 -13.47 -8.47 -8.41
CA LEU A 59 -13.55 -7.30 -9.28
C LEU A 59 -14.00 -7.72 -10.68
N ASN A 60 -14.74 -6.83 -11.33
CA ASN A 60 -15.06 -6.94 -12.75
C ASN A 60 -13.85 -6.50 -13.61
N SER A 61 -13.86 -6.79 -14.92
CA SER A 61 -12.77 -6.39 -15.83
C SER A 61 -12.53 -4.88 -15.77
N ASP A 62 -13.60 -4.07 -15.87
CA ASP A 62 -13.50 -2.61 -15.85
C ASP A 62 -12.94 -2.08 -14.52
N GLU A 63 -13.33 -2.69 -13.39
CA GLU A 63 -12.84 -2.32 -12.06
C GLU A 63 -11.36 -2.70 -11.89
N LEU A 64 -10.94 -3.79 -12.51
CA LEU A 64 -9.55 -4.24 -12.52
C LEU A 64 -8.67 -3.28 -13.33
N ASP A 65 -9.12 -2.89 -14.52
CA ASP A 65 -8.39 -1.94 -15.38
C ASP A 65 -8.26 -0.56 -14.72
N LEU A 66 -9.32 -0.09 -14.07
CA LEU A 66 -9.29 1.16 -13.31
C LEU A 66 -8.27 1.07 -12.15
N ALA A 67 -8.27 -0.02 -11.40
CA ALA A 67 -7.35 -0.21 -10.30
C ALA A 67 -5.89 -0.35 -10.77
N MET A 68 -5.63 -1.03 -11.88
CA MET A 68 -4.29 -1.13 -12.46
C MET A 68 -3.77 0.22 -12.93
N SER A 69 -4.60 1.01 -13.62
CA SER A 69 -4.19 2.35 -14.08
C SER A 69 -3.87 3.29 -12.90
N GLU A 70 -4.67 3.24 -11.83
CA GLU A 70 -4.44 3.98 -10.59
C GLU A 70 -3.11 3.57 -9.91
N ILE A 71 -2.83 2.27 -9.77
CA ILE A 71 -1.58 1.77 -9.18
C ILE A 71 -0.38 2.21 -10.03
N ILE A 72 -0.47 2.08 -11.35
CA ILE A 72 0.61 2.46 -12.26
C ILE A 72 0.86 3.98 -12.18
N SER A 73 -0.20 4.79 -12.21
CA SER A 73 -0.08 6.26 -12.05
C SER A 73 0.62 6.61 -10.75
N PHE A 74 0.19 6.03 -9.63
CA PHE A 74 0.81 6.28 -8.33
C PHE A 74 2.30 5.91 -8.31
N LEU A 75 2.68 4.76 -8.88
CA LEU A 75 4.07 4.31 -8.90
C LEU A 75 4.95 5.16 -9.82
N THR A 76 4.43 5.57 -10.98
CA THR A 76 5.12 6.49 -11.90
C THR A 76 5.34 7.85 -11.24
N ASP A 77 4.33 8.42 -10.61
CA ASP A 77 4.45 9.71 -9.91
C ASP A 77 5.42 9.63 -8.74
N TYR A 78 5.40 8.53 -8.00
CA TYR A 78 6.32 8.31 -6.89
C TYR A 78 7.77 8.25 -7.37
N ASP A 79 8.06 7.50 -8.44
CA ASP A 79 9.43 7.36 -8.94
C ASP A 79 9.96 8.69 -9.51
N ASN A 80 9.13 9.45 -10.24
CA ASN A 80 9.46 10.79 -10.74
C ASN A 80 9.80 11.79 -9.61
N ASN A 81 8.99 11.80 -8.54
CA ASN A 81 9.24 12.68 -7.40
C ASN A 81 10.46 12.23 -6.57
N SER A 82 10.71 10.92 -6.49
CA SER A 82 11.88 10.38 -5.78
C SER A 82 13.21 10.67 -6.50
N ALA A 83 13.19 10.80 -7.83
CA ALA A 83 14.36 11.20 -8.62
C ALA A 83 14.79 12.65 -8.33
N LEU A 84 13.83 13.53 -8.02
CA LEU A 84 14.08 14.93 -7.65
C LEU A 84 14.76 15.07 -6.27
N PHE A 85 14.50 14.13 -5.35
CA PHE A 85 15.07 14.12 -3.99
C PHE A 85 16.40 13.37 -3.86
N ARG A 86 16.88 12.67 -4.90
CA ARG A 86 18.21 12.01 -4.88
C ARG A 86 19.41 12.96 -4.98
N GLY A 87 19.18 14.27 -5.16
CA GLY A 87 20.23 15.29 -5.20
C GLY A 87 20.82 15.66 -3.83
N THR A 88 20.16 15.28 -2.73
CA THR A 88 20.60 15.58 -1.37
C THR A 88 20.16 14.45 -0.45
N ASP A 89 21.11 13.60 -0.05
CA ASP A 89 21.23 13.02 1.30
C ASP A 89 21.99 11.69 1.25
N ASN A 90 23.31 11.81 1.46
CA ASN A 90 24.14 10.74 2.00
C ASN A 90 23.67 10.44 3.43
N VAL A 91 22.84 9.41 3.62
CA VAL A 91 22.72 8.74 4.91
C VAL A 91 22.93 7.24 4.71
N SER A 92 24.05 6.80 5.25
CA SER A 92 24.62 5.47 5.21
C SER A 92 23.63 4.39 5.67
N SER A 93 23.37 3.42 4.80
CA SER A 93 22.85 2.12 5.22
C SER A 93 24.02 1.26 5.71
N VAL A 94 23.97 0.95 6.99
CA VAL A 94 24.86 0.00 7.67
C VAL A 94 24.68 -1.38 7.06
N SER A 95 25.74 -1.94 6.48
CA SER A 95 25.88 -3.36 6.19
C SER A 95 27.18 -3.89 6.79
N THR A 96 27.02 -4.92 7.61
CA THR A 96 28.02 -5.67 8.36
C THR A 96 28.78 -6.69 7.51
N ALA A 97 30.13 -6.64 7.59
CA ALA A 97 31.16 -7.70 7.44
C ALA A 97 31.42 -8.36 6.06
N PRO A 98 32.59 -9.02 5.82
CA PRO A 98 33.83 -9.12 6.62
C PRO A 98 35.12 -8.64 5.90
N LEU A 99 36.20 -8.65 6.69
CA LEU A 99 37.59 -8.29 6.43
C LEU A 99 38.23 -9.06 5.24
N VAL A 100 38.85 -8.36 4.28
CA VAL A 100 39.96 -8.89 3.48
C VAL A 100 41.03 -7.83 3.27
N LEU A 101 42.21 -8.20 3.74
CA LEU A 101 43.49 -7.49 3.72
C LEU A 101 44.10 -7.58 2.31
N SER A 102 44.57 -6.47 1.73
CA SER A 102 45.76 -6.40 0.85
C SER A 102 46.06 -4.94 0.50
N THR A 103 47.13 -4.36 1.04
CA THR A 103 48.49 -4.26 0.48
C THR A 103 48.66 -3.07 -0.47
N SER A 104 49.43 -2.10 0.00
CA SER A 104 49.99 -0.92 -0.65
C SER A 104 50.73 -1.20 -1.96
N THR A 105 50.65 -0.28 -2.94
CA THR A 105 51.80 0.47 -3.49
C THR A 105 51.44 1.47 -4.62
N SER A 106 51.93 2.71 -4.44
CA SER A 106 52.52 3.67 -5.41
C SER A 106 51.74 4.27 -6.61
N ASN A 107 51.65 5.60 -6.54
CA ASN A 107 51.39 6.63 -7.56
C ASN A 107 52.09 6.45 -8.92
N ILE A 108 51.36 6.67 -10.04
CA ILE A 108 51.74 7.47 -11.22
C ILE A 108 50.45 8.05 -11.86
N PRO A 109 50.40 9.35 -12.24
CA PRO A 109 49.26 9.96 -12.95
C PRO A 109 49.45 9.87 -14.47
N GLN A 110 48.53 9.19 -15.16
CA GLN A 110 48.45 9.17 -16.62
C GLN A 110 47.00 9.14 -17.06
N ASP A 111 46.60 10.18 -17.78
CA ASP A 111 45.39 10.27 -18.58
C ASP A 111 45.21 9.01 -19.43
N LYS A 112 44.15 8.26 -19.12
CA LYS A 112 43.53 7.32 -20.05
C LYS A 112 42.04 7.48 -19.86
N GLU A 113 41.43 8.35 -20.65
CA GLU A 113 40.00 8.23 -20.93
C GLU A 113 39.78 6.80 -21.43
N SER A 114 39.05 6.03 -20.64
CA SER A 114 38.67 4.68 -20.98
C SER A 114 37.79 4.75 -22.23
N LEU A 115 37.97 3.82 -23.17
CA LEU A 115 37.09 3.64 -24.34
C LEU A 115 35.60 3.52 -23.97
N TRP A 116 35.32 3.24 -22.69
CA TRP A 116 34.00 3.08 -22.12
C TRP A 116 33.48 4.33 -21.39
N ASP A 117 34.30 5.37 -21.18
CA ASP A 117 33.86 6.61 -20.52
C ASP A 117 32.81 7.34 -21.36
N SER A 118 32.82 7.21 -22.69
CA SER A 118 31.78 7.75 -23.57
C SER A 118 30.48 6.94 -23.55
N HIS A 119 30.54 5.67 -23.13
CA HIS A 119 29.36 4.82 -22.96
C HIS A 119 28.70 5.08 -21.60
N ASP A 120 29.52 5.24 -20.55
CA ASP A 120 29.05 5.44 -19.19
C ASP A 120 28.59 6.88 -18.94
N ASN A 121 29.11 7.84 -19.70
CA ASN A 121 28.64 9.22 -19.70
C ASN A 121 27.54 9.48 -20.73
N ASN A 122 26.88 8.48 -21.33
CA ASN A 122 25.74 8.77 -22.18
C ASN A 122 24.59 9.29 -21.31
N PRO A 123 24.36 10.62 -21.24
CA PRO A 123 23.20 11.13 -20.57
C PRO A 123 22.10 10.98 -21.61
N ASN A 124 21.39 9.86 -21.59
CA ASN A 124 20.13 9.76 -22.32
C ASN A 124 19.14 10.74 -21.67
N GLN A 125 19.34 12.01 -22.04
CA GLN A 125 18.39 13.09 -22.09
C GLN A 125 17.17 12.56 -22.90
N MET A 126 15.97 12.59 -22.31
CA MET A 126 15.02 13.72 -22.48
C MET A 126 14.38 13.61 -23.89
N ASP A 127 13.11 13.33 -24.16
CA ASP A 127 11.87 13.26 -23.38
C ASP A 127 10.84 12.50 -24.25
N SER A 128 9.84 11.89 -23.60
CA SER A 128 8.58 11.34 -24.17
C SER A 128 8.50 9.83 -24.50
N ALA A 129 9.59 9.11 -24.73
CA ALA A 129 9.51 7.65 -25.05
C ALA A 129 9.66 6.72 -23.83
N GLY A 130 10.41 7.12 -22.79
CA GLY A 130 10.72 6.27 -21.64
C GLY A 130 9.56 6.03 -20.66
N SER A 131 8.49 6.84 -20.72
CA SER A 131 7.36 6.70 -19.80
C SER A 131 6.43 5.53 -20.16
N GLU A 132 6.28 5.24 -21.46
CA GLU A 132 5.44 4.14 -21.96
C GLU A 132 6.07 2.78 -21.61
N ASP A 133 7.40 2.67 -21.78
CA ASP A 133 8.18 1.48 -21.44
C ASP A 133 8.19 1.20 -19.93
N GLN A 134 8.24 2.24 -19.09
CA GLN A 134 8.14 2.05 -17.63
C GLN A 134 6.74 1.59 -17.21
N LYS A 135 5.68 2.16 -17.79
CA LYS A 135 4.30 1.76 -17.52
C LYS A 135 4.03 0.31 -17.95
N SER A 136 4.57 -0.12 -19.10
CA SER A 136 4.42 -1.50 -19.57
C SER A 136 5.12 -2.50 -18.65
N VAL A 137 6.34 -2.19 -18.19
CA VAL A 137 7.07 -3.02 -17.21
C VAL A 137 6.33 -3.10 -15.87
N LEU A 138 5.74 -1.99 -15.40
CA LEU A 138 4.93 -2.00 -14.18
C LEU A 138 3.66 -2.84 -14.34
N LYS A 139 3.01 -2.74 -15.51
CA LYS A 139 1.83 -3.54 -15.84
C LYS A 139 2.15 -5.04 -15.80
N GLU A 140 3.24 -5.45 -16.45
CA GLU A 140 3.68 -6.86 -16.45
C GLU A 140 3.96 -7.37 -15.03
N LYS A 141 4.58 -6.56 -14.17
CA LYS A 141 4.81 -6.92 -12.75
C LYS A 141 3.50 -7.12 -11.98
N ILE A 142 2.51 -6.25 -12.19
CA ILE A 142 1.20 -6.38 -11.55
C ILE A 142 0.50 -7.65 -12.06
N GLU A 143 0.54 -7.92 -13.37
CA GLU A 143 -0.03 -9.12 -13.97
C GLU A 143 0.64 -10.40 -13.45
N SER A 144 1.97 -10.40 -13.33
CA SER A 144 2.74 -11.48 -12.72
C SER A 144 2.27 -11.76 -11.28
N TYR A 145 2.18 -10.73 -10.45
CA TYR A 145 1.66 -10.85 -9.08
C TYR A 145 0.19 -11.34 -9.04
N LEU A 146 -0.65 -10.87 -9.96
CA LEU A 146 -2.04 -11.30 -10.07
C LEU A 146 -2.17 -12.78 -10.46
N SER A 147 -1.20 -13.33 -11.21
CA SER A 147 -1.16 -14.73 -11.63
C SER A 147 -0.75 -15.70 -10.52
N GLU A 148 -0.04 -15.22 -9.49
CA GLU A 148 0.35 -16.04 -8.35
C GLU A 148 -0.87 -16.56 -7.56
N PRO A 149 -0.75 -17.69 -6.85
CA PRO A 149 -1.85 -18.23 -6.04
C PRO A 149 -2.32 -17.24 -4.96
N LEU A 150 -3.59 -17.37 -4.55
CA LEU A 150 -4.16 -16.59 -3.47
C LEU A 150 -3.60 -17.02 -2.12
N LEU A 151 -3.27 -16.04 -1.29
CA LEU A 151 -2.83 -16.27 0.08
C LEU A 151 -4.01 -16.76 0.95
N GLN A 152 -3.71 -17.61 1.94
CA GLN A 152 -4.73 -18.04 2.90
C GLN A 152 -5.32 -16.84 3.67
N ARG A 153 -6.62 -16.90 3.96
CA ARG A 153 -7.37 -15.77 4.54
C ARG A 153 -6.81 -15.28 5.89
N ASN A 154 -6.30 -16.21 6.69
CA ASN A 154 -5.75 -16.00 8.04
C ASN A 154 -4.27 -15.63 8.06
N ALA A 155 -3.60 -15.58 6.91
CA ALA A 155 -2.21 -15.20 6.84
C ALA A 155 -2.02 -13.69 7.06
N ASP A 156 -0.83 -13.33 7.54
CA ASP A 156 -0.41 -11.95 7.70
C ASP A 156 -0.01 -11.35 6.34
N ILE A 157 -0.74 -10.31 5.93
CA ILE A 157 -0.57 -9.59 4.67
C ILE A 157 0.79 -8.87 4.64
N TYR A 158 1.19 -8.24 5.74
CA TYR A 158 2.40 -7.44 5.79
C TYR A 158 3.64 -8.34 5.80
N CYS A 159 3.62 -9.46 6.53
CA CYS A 159 4.70 -10.45 6.44
C CYS A 159 4.87 -10.97 5.00
N ASN A 160 3.78 -11.27 4.30
CA ASN A 160 3.84 -11.71 2.91
C ASN A 160 4.45 -10.64 1.99
N TRP A 161 4.03 -9.38 2.14
CA TRP A 161 4.59 -8.27 1.36
C TRP A 161 6.04 -7.94 1.70
N ASN A 162 6.47 -8.24 2.94
CA ASN A 162 7.86 -8.05 3.36
C ASN A 162 8.81 -9.06 2.71
N SER A 163 8.34 -10.28 2.45
CA SER A 163 9.09 -11.35 1.79
C SER A 163 8.81 -11.46 0.29
N SER A 164 7.96 -10.58 -0.26
CA SER A 164 7.53 -10.60 -1.66
C SER A 164 8.65 -10.18 -2.62
N PRO A 165 8.78 -10.80 -3.80
CA PRO A 165 9.74 -10.43 -4.83
C PRO A 165 9.40 -9.11 -5.55
N TYR A 166 8.30 -8.44 -5.19
CA TYR A 166 7.81 -7.21 -5.83
C TYR A 166 8.02 -5.96 -4.95
N PRO A 167 9.26 -5.46 -4.77
CA PRO A 167 9.54 -4.31 -3.91
C PRO A 167 8.90 -3.01 -4.42
N THR A 168 8.69 -2.88 -5.73
CA THR A 168 8.01 -1.72 -6.34
C THR A 168 6.55 -1.63 -5.90
N LEU A 169 5.84 -2.76 -5.87
CA LEU A 169 4.43 -2.81 -5.45
C LEU A 169 4.26 -2.56 -3.96
N ARG A 170 5.26 -2.87 -3.14
CA ARG A 170 5.25 -2.63 -1.68
C ARG A 170 4.99 -1.16 -1.33
N LYS A 171 5.46 -0.22 -2.17
CA LYS A 171 5.16 1.21 -2.01
C LYS A 171 3.65 1.49 -2.11
N ALA A 172 2.99 0.92 -3.12
CA ALA A 172 1.55 1.03 -3.29
C ALA A 172 0.81 0.31 -2.14
N VAL A 173 1.29 -0.84 -1.70
CA VAL A 173 0.72 -1.59 -0.58
C VAL A 173 0.71 -0.73 0.69
N LEU A 174 1.81 -0.07 1.02
CA LEU A 174 1.88 0.82 2.17
C LEU A 174 0.94 2.02 2.03
N LYS A 175 0.69 2.52 0.82
CA LYS A 175 -0.26 3.61 0.59
C LYS A 175 -1.71 3.15 0.77
N TYR A 176 -2.09 2.02 0.18
CA TYR A 176 -3.49 1.60 0.08
C TYR A 176 -3.95 0.66 1.22
N LEU A 177 -3.04 -0.05 1.89
CA LEU A 177 -3.36 -0.98 2.99
C LEU A 177 -2.99 -0.47 4.38
N SER A 178 -2.43 0.74 4.53
CA SER A 178 -2.08 1.28 5.86
C SER A 178 -3.27 1.88 6.62
N ALA A 179 -4.31 2.33 5.90
CA ALA A 179 -5.46 2.96 6.52
C ALA A 179 -6.27 1.93 7.34
N PRO A 180 -6.61 2.23 8.61
CA PRO A 180 -7.47 1.36 9.38
C PRO A 180 -8.87 1.30 8.74
N PRO A 181 -9.56 0.14 8.83
CA PRO A 181 -10.85 -0.06 8.17
C PRO A 181 -12.00 0.75 8.79
N THR A 182 -11.79 1.34 9.97
CA THR A 182 -12.82 2.07 10.72
C THR A 182 -12.22 3.25 11.49
N SER A 183 -13.05 4.23 11.85
CA SER A 183 -12.69 5.34 12.76
C SER A 183 -12.59 4.91 14.23
N VAL A 184 -12.92 3.67 14.57
CA VAL A 184 -12.96 3.17 15.95
C VAL A 184 -11.65 3.42 16.71
N PRO A 185 -10.44 3.19 16.15
CA PRO A 185 -9.19 3.51 16.84
C PRO A 185 -9.07 5.00 17.16
N SER A 186 -9.51 5.88 16.25
CA SER A 186 -9.54 7.32 16.47
C SER A 186 -10.56 7.69 17.54
N GLU A 187 -11.75 7.09 17.54
CA GLU A 187 -12.77 7.31 18.57
C GLU A 187 -12.32 6.84 19.96
N GLN A 188 -11.60 5.72 20.05
CA GLN A 188 -10.97 5.26 21.28
C GLN A 188 -9.92 6.26 21.77
N LEU A 189 -9.10 6.79 20.85
CA LEU A 189 -8.11 7.81 21.14
C LEU A 189 -8.75 9.09 21.67
N PHE A 190 -9.82 9.58 21.04
CA PHE A 190 -10.57 10.76 21.49
C PHE A 190 -11.32 10.51 22.82
N SER A 191 -11.85 9.30 23.03
CA SER A 191 -12.49 8.94 24.30
C SER A 191 -11.48 8.94 25.44
N ALA A 192 -10.28 8.40 25.22
CA ALA A 192 -9.18 8.44 26.18
C ALA A 192 -8.73 9.88 26.47
N ALA A 193 -8.66 10.73 25.44
CA ALA A 193 -8.42 12.16 25.62
C ALA A 193 -9.52 12.83 26.47
N GLY A 194 -10.78 12.48 26.24
CA GLY A 194 -11.92 12.94 27.04
C GLY A 194 -11.80 12.58 28.53
N GLN A 195 -11.31 11.38 28.84
CA GLN A 195 -11.03 10.99 30.23
C GLN A 195 -9.89 11.80 30.85
N ILE A 196 -8.83 12.13 30.09
CA ILE A 196 -7.73 12.99 30.57
C ILE A 196 -8.24 14.41 30.90
N TYR A 197 -9.20 14.92 30.13
CA TYR A 197 -9.86 16.20 30.42
C TYR A 197 -10.81 16.12 31.63
N ALA A 198 -11.56 15.01 31.77
CA ALA A 198 -12.54 14.84 32.84
C ALA A 198 -11.88 14.54 34.22
N ASP A 199 -10.81 13.74 34.24
CA ASP A 199 -10.14 13.32 35.46
C ASP A 199 -9.02 14.29 35.86
N ARG A 200 -9.33 15.17 36.82
CA ARG A 200 -8.39 15.88 37.73
C ARG A 200 -7.42 16.88 37.10
N ARG A 201 -7.54 17.27 35.82
CA ARG A 201 -6.61 18.23 35.18
C ARG A 201 -7.29 19.31 34.34
N ASN A 202 -8.25 20.03 34.94
CA ASN A 202 -8.97 21.16 34.32
C ASN A 202 -8.10 22.34 33.80
N ASN A 203 -6.77 22.31 33.98
CA ASN A 203 -5.83 23.35 33.56
C ASN A 203 -4.71 22.85 32.64
N LEU A 204 -4.86 21.67 32.01
CA LEU A 204 -3.91 21.26 30.97
C LEU A 204 -4.17 22.04 29.67
N LEU A 205 -3.12 22.64 29.10
CA LEU A 205 -3.16 23.07 27.70
C LEU A 205 -3.33 21.86 26.77
N GLY A 206 -4.01 22.07 25.63
CA GLY A 206 -4.23 21.04 24.62
C GLY A 206 -2.95 20.37 24.12
N GLU A 207 -1.86 21.13 23.99
CA GLU A 207 -0.53 20.61 23.60
C GLU A 207 0.00 19.56 24.60
N ASN A 208 -0.24 19.75 25.90
CA ASN A 208 0.20 18.79 26.92
C ASN A 208 -0.68 17.53 26.93
N VAL A 209 -1.96 17.65 26.57
CA VAL A 209 -2.85 16.50 26.39
C VAL A 209 -2.41 15.66 25.19
N GLU A 210 -2.08 16.30 24.07
CA GLU A 210 -1.56 15.63 22.88
C GLU A 210 -0.29 14.83 23.20
N LYS A 211 0.70 15.46 23.87
CA LYS A 211 1.93 14.79 24.29
C LYS A 211 1.66 13.60 25.21
N LEU A 212 0.76 13.76 26.19
CA LEU A 212 0.41 12.70 27.13
C LEU A 212 -0.27 11.53 26.42
N LEU A 213 -1.17 11.82 25.48
CA LEU A 213 -1.88 10.83 24.69
C LEU A 213 -0.92 10.06 23.77
N PHE A 214 -0.02 10.79 23.09
CA PHE A 214 1.04 10.21 22.28
C PHE A 214 1.93 9.26 23.10
N SER A 215 2.43 9.72 24.25
CA SER A 215 3.26 8.88 25.12
C SER A 215 2.49 7.66 25.62
N ALA A 216 1.27 7.83 26.14
CA ALA A 216 0.48 6.73 26.70
C ALA A 216 0.16 5.64 25.66
N HIS A 217 -0.11 6.03 24.40
CA HIS A 217 -0.42 5.08 23.34
C HIS A 217 0.84 4.39 22.80
N ASN A 218 1.93 5.14 22.60
CA ASN A 218 3.15 4.60 22.00
C ASN A 218 4.05 3.84 22.99
N MET A 219 4.04 4.17 24.30
CA MET A 219 4.84 3.43 25.29
C MET A 219 4.49 1.94 25.33
N ARG A 220 3.23 1.58 25.01
CA ARG A 220 2.79 0.18 24.89
C ARG A 220 3.49 -0.57 23.75
N LEU A 221 3.88 0.13 22.69
CA LEU A 221 4.61 -0.47 21.56
C LEU A 221 6.07 -0.75 21.91
N PHE A 222 6.63 -0.05 22.91
CA PHE A 222 8.01 -0.20 23.34
C PHE A 222 8.18 -1.14 24.54
N ASN A 223 7.13 -1.85 24.97
CA ASN A 223 7.13 -2.73 26.14
C ASN A 223 7.76 -2.06 27.39
N TYR A 224 7.48 -0.78 27.61
CA TYR A 224 8.01 -0.05 28.74
C TYR A 224 7.31 -0.50 30.03
N GLU A 225 8.02 -1.21 30.91
CA GLU A 225 7.57 -1.50 32.27
C GLU A 225 7.98 -0.37 33.22
N TYR A 226 7.09 -0.02 34.15
CA TYR A 226 7.22 1.11 35.07
C TYR A 226 7.86 0.70 36.40
#